data_AF-A0AAW2PX58-F1
#
_entry.id   AF-A0AAW2PX58-F1
#
_cell.length_a   1.000
_cell.length_b   1.000
_cell.length_c   1.000
_cell.angle_alpha   90.00
_cell.angle_beta   90.00
_cell.angle_gamma   90.00
#
_symmetry.space_group_name_H-M   'P 1'
#
loop_
_entity.id
_entity.type
_entity.pdbx_description
1 polymer ?
#
loop_
_entity_poly.entity_id
_entity_poly.type
_entity_poly.pdbx_seq_one_letter_code
_entity_poly.pdbx_strand_id
1 'polypeptide(L)'
;MEVQKNKSKILVFGGTGYIGSYMVKASIKLGHPTYVFSRPNSHKTEMLNQLQSMGAIIVNGTMDEHDRLVSLLREVDVVISALAYPQVLDQLKIIEAIKVAGNIKRFLPSDFGVEEDRVSVLPPFEAFLEKKRKIRRAVEAANIPYTFVSANCFGAYFVNFLLRPYEQKQEIVTVYGSGEAKGEDFNHISLLAHFSEDDVEASALYPDLKVTTIDELLNIFLCNPPKPVSAAFE
;
A
#
# COMPACT_ATOMS: atom_id res chain seq x y z
N MET A 1 31.34 -14.97 7.15
CA MET A 1 30.32 -14.52 8.11
C MET A 1 29.44 -13.52 7.39
N GLU A 2 28.23 -13.90 7.01
CA GLU A 2 27.24 -12.92 6.54
C GLU A 2 26.96 -11.97 7.69
N VAL A 3 27.18 -10.67 7.47
CA VAL A 3 26.73 -9.64 8.40
C VAL A 3 25.22 -9.77 8.45
N GLN A 4 24.70 -10.24 9.58
CA GLN A 4 23.27 -10.32 9.84
C GLN A 4 22.73 -8.88 9.78
N LYS A 5 22.20 -8.48 8.62
CA LYS A 5 21.69 -7.13 8.37
C LYS A 5 20.55 -6.90 9.35
N ASN A 6 20.74 -6.02 10.34
CA ASN A 6 19.71 -5.68 11.31
C ASN A 6 18.41 -5.33 10.57
N LYS A 7 17.35 -6.07 10.87
CA LYS A 7 16.05 -5.90 10.24
C LYS A 7 15.42 -4.59 10.71
N SER A 8 14.93 -3.79 9.77
CA SER A 8 14.21 -2.56 10.07
C SER A 8 12.93 -2.85 10.84
N LYS A 9 12.63 -2.04 11.86
CA LYS A 9 11.33 -2.04 12.53
C LYS A 9 10.33 -1.28 11.67
N ILE A 10 9.18 -1.90 11.37
CA ILE A 10 8.21 -1.39 10.41
C ILE A 10 6.90 -1.08 11.13
N LEU A 11 6.36 0.13 10.94
CA LEU A 11 5.02 0.50 11.40
C LEU A 11 4.05 0.57 10.22
N VAL A 12 2.92 -0.12 10.33
CA VAL A 12 1.87 -0.12 9.31
C VAL A 12 0.60 0.53 9.84
N PHE A 13 0.19 1.65 9.23
CA PHE A 13 -1.15 2.22 9.38
C PHE A 13 -2.10 1.58 8.38
N GLY A 14 -3.31 1.22 8.80
CA GLY A 14 -4.26 0.50 7.93
C GLY A 14 -3.90 -0.98 7.74
N GLY A 15 -3.11 -1.57 8.64
CA GLY A 15 -2.63 -2.95 8.52
C GLY A 15 -3.71 -4.05 8.55
N THR A 16 -4.96 -3.72 8.88
CA THR A 16 -6.10 -4.66 8.80
C THR A 16 -6.94 -4.49 7.54
N GLY A 17 -6.62 -3.51 6.69
CA GLY A 17 -7.24 -3.32 5.39
C GLY A 17 -6.75 -4.35 4.37
N TYR A 18 -7.35 -4.32 3.17
CA TYR A 18 -7.05 -5.27 2.08
C TYR A 18 -5.55 -5.37 1.82
N ILE A 19 -4.93 -4.32 1.28
CA ILE A 19 -3.49 -4.30 0.99
C ILE A 19 -2.62 -4.29 2.27
N GLY A 20 -3.07 -3.60 3.31
CA GLY A 20 -2.32 -3.45 4.56
C GLY A 20 -2.04 -4.79 5.24
N SER A 21 -3.00 -5.72 5.25
CA SER A 21 -2.83 -7.04 5.87
C SER A 21 -1.73 -7.85 5.21
N TYR A 22 -1.61 -7.79 3.89
CA TYR A 22 -0.54 -8.45 3.17
C TYR A 22 0.82 -7.80 3.41
N MET A 23 0.88 -6.46 3.46
CA MET A 23 2.12 -5.75 3.81
C MET A 23 2.63 -6.17 5.19
N VAL A 24 1.74 -6.34 6.16
CA VAL A 24 2.09 -6.83 7.51
C VAL A 24 2.60 -8.28 7.43
N LYS A 25 1.87 -9.18 6.77
CA LYS A 25 2.25 -10.60 6.64
C LYS A 25 3.62 -10.76 5.95
N ALA A 26 3.86 -10.00 4.88
CA ALA A 26 5.12 -9.98 4.16
C ALA A 26 6.27 -9.48 5.03
N SER A 27 6.06 -8.36 5.74
CA SER A 27 7.04 -7.78 6.67
C SER A 27 7.48 -8.79 7.74
N ILE A 28 6.51 -9.49 8.34
CA ILE A 28 6.76 -10.55 9.33
C ILE A 28 7.55 -11.72 8.70
N LYS A 29 7.10 -12.22 7.54
CA LYS A 29 7.75 -13.33 6.82
C LYS A 29 9.20 -13.02 6.47
N LEU A 30 9.50 -11.77 6.13
CA LEU A 30 10.85 -11.26 5.86
C LEU A 30 11.69 -11.03 7.15
N GLY A 31 11.12 -11.26 8.32
CA GLY A 31 11.79 -11.18 9.63
C GLY A 31 11.87 -9.77 10.22
N HIS A 32 11.06 -8.83 9.74
CA HIS A 32 11.02 -7.48 10.28
C HIS A 32 10.12 -7.40 11.53
N PRO A 33 10.58 -6.81 12.65
CA PRO A 33 9.69 -6.45 13.75
C PRO A 33 8.60 -5.52 13.23
N THR A 34 7.34 -5.98 13.26
CA THR A 34 6.25 -5.33 12.55
C THR A 34 5.19 -4.85 13.53
N TYR A 35 4.99 -3.53 13.57
CA TYR A 35 3.99 -2.84 14.37
C TYR A 35 2.76 -2.56 13.51
N VAL A 36 1.58 -2.81 14.05
CA VAL A 36 0.30 -2.50 13.39
C VAL A 36 -0.44 -1.48 14.22
N PHE A 37 -0.64 -0.29 13.66
CA PHE A 37 -1.43 0.75 14.31
C PHE A 37 -2.92 0.45 14.16
N SER A 38 -3.63 0.34 15.27
CA SER A 38 -5.07 0.08 15.32
C SER A 38 -5.78 1.11 16.19
N ARG A 39 -7.03 1.41 15.82
CA ARG A 39 -7.93 2.19 16.68
C ARG A 39 -8.35 1.31 17.86
N PRO A 40 -8.51 1.87 19.09
CA PRO A 40 -8.95 1.11 20.25
C PRO A 40 -10.25 0.34 20.04
N ASN A 41 -11.19 0.90 19.28
CA ASN A 41 -12.52 0.32 19.02
C ASN A 41 -12.64 -0.29 17.62
N SER A 42 -11.57 -0.92 17.11
CA SER A 42 -11.59 -1.55 15.78
C SER A 42 -12.55 -2.74 15.74
N HIS A 43 -13.46 -2.77 14.76
CA HIS A 43 -14.33 -3.92 14.50
C HIS A 43 -13.61 -5.07 13.76
N LYS A 44 -12.35 -4.89 13.35
CA LYS A 44 -11.55 -5.90 12.64
C LYS A 44 -10.76 -6.78 13.62
N THR A 45 -11.39 -7.21 14.71
CA THR A 45 -10.74 -7.94 15.82
C THR A 45 -10.15 -9.27 15.38
N GLU A 46 -10.85 -10.01 14.53
CA GLU A 46 -10.36 -11.28 13.98
C GLU A 46 -9.05 -11.12 13.21
N MET A 47 -8.99 -10.15 12.29
CA MET A 47 -7.77 -9.83 11.54
C MET A 47 -6.64 -9.37 12.47
N LEU A 48 -6.93 -8.56 13.49
CA LEU A 48 -5.93 -8.14 14.48
C LEU A 48 -5.36 -9.34 15.24
N ASN A 49 -6.22 -10.25 15.69
CA ASN A 49 -5.81 -11.47 16.40
C ASN A 49 -4.96 -12.38 15.49
N GLN A 50 -5.34 -12.51 14.21
CA GLN A 50 -4.56 -13.24 13.22
C GLN A 50 -3.17 -12.62 13.01
N LEU A 51 -3.08 -11.30 12.82
CA LEU A 51 -1.80 -10.64 12.63
C LEU A 51 -0.93 -10.74 13.90
N GLN A 52 -1.54 -10.62 15.08
CA GLN A 52 -0.85 -10.76 16.36
C GLN A 52 -0.32 -12.20 16.56
N SER A 53 -1.09 -13.23 16.21
CA SER A 53 -0.62 -14.63 16.29
C SER A 53 0.53 -14.94 15.32
N MET A 54 0.64 -14.18 14.23
CA MET A 54 1.79 -14.23 13.32
C MET A 54 3.00 -13.45 13.85
N GLY A 55 2.88 -12.72 14.96
CA GLY A 55 3.98 -11.96 15.57
C GLY A 55 3.91 -10.44 15.34
N ALA A 56 2.80 -9.90 14.85
CA ALA A 56 2.60 -8.46 14.80
C ALA A 56 2.48 -7.85 16.21
N ILE A 57 3.10 -6.68 16.40
CA ILE A 57 2.99 -5.87 17.61
C ILE A 57 1.83 -4.88 17.40
N ILE A 58 0.68 -5.15 18.03
CA ILE A 58 -0.49 -4.27 17.90
C ILE A 58 -0.32 -3.04 18.78
N VAL A 59 -0.37 -1.85 18.18
CA VAL A 59 -0.30 -0.58 18.89
C VAL A 59 -1.65 0.11 18.76
N ASN A 60 -2.33 0.27 19.89
CA ASN A 60 -3.59 1.00 19.94
C ASN A 60 -3.36 2.51 20.07
N GLY A 61 -4.11 3.30 19.30
CA GLY A 61 -4.10 4.76 19.37
C GLY A 61 -5.04 5.41 18.36
N THR A 62 -5.12 6.73 18.41
CA THR A 62 -5.89 7.56 17.49
C THR A 62 -4.96 8.54 16.76
N MET A 63 -5.36 8.99 15.57
CA MET A 63 -4.54 9.91 14.78
C MET A 63 -4.43 11.31 15.38
N ASP A 64 -5.30 11.64 16.35
CA ASP A 64 -5.33 12.94 17.02
C ASP A 64 -4.35 13.03 18.19
N GLU A 65 -3.78 11.90 18.63
CA GLU A 65 -2.77 11.84 19.69
C GLU A 65 -1.35 12.09 19.12
N HIS A 66 -1.06 13.33 18.70
CA HIS A 66 0.18 13.67 18.01
C HIS A 66 1.45 13.23 18.77
N ASP A 67 1.58 13.55 20.06
CA ASP A 67 2.78 13.21 20.86
C ASP A 67 2.98 11.70 21.01
N ARG A 68 1.88 10.94 21.04
CA ARG A 68 1.90 9.48 21.07
C ARG A 68 2.38 8.93 19.72
N LEU A 69 1.91 9.50 18.60
CA LEU A 69 2.40 9.15 17.26
C LEU A 69 3.90 9.42 17.14
N VAL A 70 4.37 10.59 17.57
CA VAL A 70 5.80 10.94 17.56
C VAL A 70 6.62 9.93 18.38
N SER A 71 6.15 9.59 19.59
CA SER A 71 6.83 8.63 20.45
C SER A 71 6.91 7.25 19.80
N LEU A 72 5.83 6.78 19.17
CA LEU A 72 5.82 5.52 18.42
C LEU A 72 6.76 5.56 17.21
N LEU A 73 6.79 6.67 16.47
CA LEU A 73 7.60 6.84 15.28
C LEU A 73 9.11 6.83 15.60
N ARG A 74 9.50 7.30 16.79
CA ARG A 74 10.89 7.21 17.29
C ARG A 74 11.37 5.77 17.50
N GLU A 75 10.46 4.84 17.70
CA GLU A 75 10.77 3.43 17.94
C GLU A 75 10.92 2.60 16.65
N VAL A 76 10.60 3.16 15.49
CA VAL A 76 10.59 2.43 14.20
C VAL A 76 11.49 3.07 13.15
N ASP A 77 11.84 2.30 12.13
CA ASP A 77 12.71 2.74 11.04
C ASP A 77 11.92 3.13 9.78
N VAL A 78 10.86 2.38 9.48
CA VAL A 78 10.08 2.49 8.25
C VAL A 78 8.61 2.60 8.59
N VAL A 79 7.90 3.48 7.88
CA VAL A 79 6.46 3.68 8.04
C VAL A 79 5.78 3.37 6.71
N ILE A 80 4.74 2.55 6.76
CA ILE A 80 3.87 2.21 5.64
C ILE A 80 2.45 2.67 5.98
N SER A 81 1.84 3.46 5.12
CA SER A 81 0.44 3.85 5.21
C SER A 81 -0.37 3.10 4.15
N ALA A 82 -1.32 2.30 4.60
CA ALA A 82 -2.33 1.63 3.79
C ALA A 82 -3.75 2.15 4.13
N LEU A 83 -3.86 3.44 4.46
CA LEU A 83 -5.15 4.07 4.78
C LEU A 83 -6.04 4.19 3.53
N ALA A 84 -7.19 3.52 3.58
CA ALA A 84 -8.18 3.60 2.52
C ALA A 84 -9.00 4.90 2.59
N TYR A 85 -9.73 5.21 1.52
CA TYR A 85 -10.77 6.24 1.58
C TYR A 85 -11.85 5.89 2.62
N PRO A 86 -12.40 6.90 3.33
CA PRO A 86 -12.16 8.34 3.15
C PRO A 86 -10.93 8.90 3.90
N GLN A 87 -10.12 8.07 4.56
CA GLN A 87 -9.08 8.47 5.53
C GLN A 87 -7.73 8.87 4.91
N VAL A 88 -7.63 8.96 3.58
CA VAL A 88 -6.37 9.29 2.88
C VAL A 88 -5.73 10.59 3.38
N LEU A 89 -6.53 11.59 3.74
CA LEU A 89 -6.02 12.88 4.23
C LEU A 89 -5.50 12.82 5.67
N ASP A 90 -5.84 11.80 6.45
CA ASP A 90 -5.27 11.61 7.80
C ASP A 90 -3.76 11.36 7.76
N GLN A 91 -3.21 10.98 6.60
CA GLN A 91 -1.77 10.85 6.38
C GLN A 91 -1.01 12.15 6.63
N LEU A 92 -1.65 13.32 6.50
CA LEU A 92 -1.02 14.60 6.85
C LEU A 92 -0.59 14.63 8.33
N LYS A 93 -1.35 14.00 9.23
CA LYS A 93 -1.00 13.90 10.65
C LYS A 93 0.21 12.98 10.86
N ILE A 94 0.30 11.90 10.08
CA ILE A 94 1.47 11.00 10.08
C ILE A 94 2.71 11.76 9.60
N ILE A 95 2.60 12.51 8.50
CA ILE A 95 3.70 13.30 7.92
C ILE A 95 4.23 14.32 8.94
N GLU A 96 3.35 15.06 9.60
CA GLU A 96 3.75 16.00 10.66
C GLU A 96 4.45 15.29 11.82
N ALA A 97 3.92 14.14 12.27
CA ALA A 97 4.56 13.38 13.33
C ALA A 97 5.93 12.79 12.91
N ILE A 98 6.09 12.38 11.65
CA ILE A 98 7.37 11.90 11.10
C ILE A 98 8.42 13.02 11.13
N LYS A 99 8.05 14.25 10.74
CA LYS A 99 8.95 15.41 10.78
C LYS A 99 9.50 15.65 12.19
N VAL A 100 8.64 15.57 13.20
CA VAL A 100 9.03 15.77 14.60
C VAL A 100 9.85 14.60 15.15
N ALA A 101 9.56 13.37 14.71
CA ALA A 101 10.32 12.19 15.12
C ALA A 101 11.76 12.20 14.58
N GLY A 102 11.94 12.59 13.31
CA GLY A 102 13.25 12.87 12.71
C GLY A 102 14.14 11.65 12.43
N ASN A 103 13.69 10.44 12.75
CA ASN A 103 14.46 9.19 12.63
C ASN A 103 13.99 8.25 11.51
N ILE A 104 12.89 8.56 10.83
CA ILE A 104 12.31 7.69 9.81
C ILE A 104 13.21 7.62 8.58
N LYS A 105 13.65 6.40 8.26
CA LYS A 105 14.52 6.09 7.11
C LYS A 105 13.74 5.96 5.81
N ARG A 106 12.44 5.63 5.90
CA ARG A 106 11.56 5.55 4.75
C ARG A 106 10.08 5.68 5.13
N PHE A 107 9.34 6.46 4.36
CA PHE A 107 7.88 6.52 4.38
C PHE A 107 7.28 6.05 3.05
N LEU A 108 6.32 5.12 3.11
CA LEU A 108 5.50 4.68 1.99
C LEU A 108 4.08 5.21 2.25
N PRO A 109 3.63 6.28 1.57
CA PRO A 109 2.24 6.72 1.67
C PRO A 109 1.30 5.74 0.96
N SER A 110 0.00 5.93 1.18
CA SER A 110 -1.06 5.10 0.60
C SER A 110 -1.32 5.45 -0.87
N ASP A 111 -0.37 5.05 -1.72
CA ASP A 111 -0.42 5.29 -3.17
C ASP A 111 -0.92 4.06 -3.95
N PHE A 112 -0.68 2.83 -3.48
CA PHE A 112 -0.94 1.49 -4.08
C PHE A 112 -2.04 1.36 -5.16
N GLY A 113 -1.87 2.05 -6.28
CA GLY A 113 -2.84 2.19 -7.36
C GLY A 113 -2.15 2.76 -8.58
N VAL A 114 -2.84 3.62 -9.35
CA VAL A 114 -2.24 4.33 -10.49
C VAL A 114 -1.29 5.43 -10.05
N GLU A 115 -0.33 5.79 -10.89
CA GLU A 115 0.50 6.97 -10.66
C GLU A 115 -0.32 8.24 -10.91
N GLU A 116 -0.69 8.92 -9.83
CA GLU A 116 -1.70 9.99 -9.86
C GLU A 116 -1.30 11.18 -10.73
N ASP A 117 0.00 11.46 -10.87
CA ASP A 117 0.54 12.56 -11.68
C ASP A 117 0.59 12.24 -13.19
N ARG A 118 0.29 11.00 -13.61
CA ARG A 118 0.42 10.56 -15.02
C ARG A 118 -0.90 10.17 -15.69
N VAL A 119 -2.02 10.28 -14.98
CA VAL A 119 -3.34 9.85 -15.49
C VAL A 119 -4.29 11.03 -15.61
N SER A 120 -5.10 11.01 -16.68
CA SER A 120 -6.24 11.90 -16.85
C SER A 120 -7.53 11.08 -16.66
N VAL A 121 -8.35 11.46 -15.69
CA VAL A 121 -9.56 10.70 -15.31
C VAL A 121 -10.79 11.59 -15.28
N LEU A 122 -11.97 10.96 -15.23
CA LEU A 122 -13.24 11.70 -15.12
C LEU A 122 -13.34 12.44 -13.77
N PRO A 123 -14.10 13.56 -13.70
CA PRO A 123 -14.12 14.44 -12.53
C PRO A 123 -14.34 13.78 -11.17
N PRO A 124 -15.21 12.75 -11.02
CA PRO A 124 -15.37 12.07 -9.74
C PRO A 124 -14.08 11.40 -9.26
N PHE A 125 -13.34 10.74 -10.17
CA PHE A 125 -12.06 10.09 -9.85
C PHE A 125 -10.95 11.12 -9.64
N GLU A 126 -10.98 12.23 -10.38
CA GLU A 126 -10.03 13.32 -10.24
C GLU A 126 -10.05 13.88 -8.80
N ALA A 127 -11.24 14.05 -8.23
CA ALA A 127 -11.39 14.48 -6.83
C ALA A 127 -10.81 13.50 -5.80
N PHE A 128 -10.73 12.20 -6.13
CA PHE A 128 -10.00 11.23 -5.31
C PHE A 128 -8.49 11.39 -5.54
N LEU A 129 -8.01 11.39 -6.78
CA LEU A 129 -6.58 11.46 -7.08
C LEU A 129 -5.93 12.73 -6.51
N GLU A 130 -6.62 13.88 -6.55
CA GLU A 130 -6.18 15.13 -5.95
C GLU A 130 -5.82 15.00 -4.45
N LYS A 131 -6.57 14.19 -3.69
CA LYS A 131 -6.27 13.96 -2.27
C LYS A 131 -4.94 13.24 -2.10
N LYS A 132 -4.60 12.30 -2.98
CA LYS A 132 -3.31 11.60 -2.96
C LYS A 132 -2.17 12.47 -3.48
N ARG A 133 -2.39 13.26 -4.54
CA ARG A 133 -1.41 14.26 -5.01
C ARG A 133 -1.04 15.22 -3.89
N LYS A 134 -2.03 15.70 -3.11
CA LYS A 134 -1.80 16.51 -1.91
C LYS A 134 -0.90 15.82 -0.88
N ILE A 135 -1.06 14.51 -0.66
CA ILE A 135 -0.18 13.73 0.22
C ILE A 135 1.24 13.68 -0.34
N ARG A 136 1.41 13.37 -1.64
CA ARG A 136 2.75 13.35 -2.29
C ARG A 136 3.48 14.67 -2.11
N ARG A 137 2.82 15.80 -2.43
CA ARG A 137 3.41 17.14 -2.25
C ARG A 137 3.77 17.43 -0.80
N ALA A 138 2.96 16.99 0.16
CA ALA A 138 3.25 17.16 1.58
C ALA A 138 4.46 16.33 2.04
N VAL A 139 4.61 15.11 1.53
CA VAL A 139 5.79 14.25 1.81
C VAL A 139 7.07 14.87 1.25
N GLU A 140 7.02 15.35 0.00
CA GLU A 140 8.14 16.03 -0.65
C GLU A 140 8.54 17.31 0.10
N ALA A 141 7.58 18.18 0.40
CA ALA A 141 7.82 19.43 1.13
C ALA A 141 8.38 19.21 2.54
N ALA A 142 8.08 18.05 3.15
CA ALA A 142 8.58 17.66 4.45
C ALA A 142 10.02 17.11 4.44
N ASN A 143 10.64 16.92 3.26
CA ASN A 143 11.94 16.29 3.08
C ASN A 143 12.06 14.92 3.76
N ILE A 144 10.96 14.17 3.84
CA ILE A 144 10.94 12.82 4.40
C ILE A 144 11.50 11.86 3.35
N PRO A 145 12.41 10.93 3.67
CA PRO A 145 12.80 9.89 2.72
C PRO A 145 11.58 9.04 2.34
N TYR A 146 11.21 8.96 1.06
CA TYR A 146 9.95 8.34 0.65
C TYR A 146 10.07 7.33 -0.51
N THR A 147 9.01 6.55 -0.69
CA THR A 147 8.79 5.73 -1.89
C THR A 147 7.30 5.72 -2.24
N PHE A 148 6.96 6.29 -3.39
CA PHE A 148 5.63 6.19 -3.97
C PHE A 148 5.50 4.86 -4.72
N VAL A 149 4.42 4.14 -4.46
CA VAL A 149 4.20 2.80 -5.00
C VAL A 149 3.00 2.84 -5.93
N SER A 150 3.27 2.85 -7.24
CA SER A 150 2.24 2.62 -8.26
C SER A 150 2.08 1.12 -8.46
N ALA A 151 1.15 0.49 -7.73
CA ALA A 151 0.87 -0.94 -7.83
C ALA A 151 -0.18 -1.28 -8.92
N ASN A 152 -0.66 -0.26 -9.65
CA ASN A 152 -1.66 -0.34 -10.70
C ASN A 152 -2.91 -1.10 -10.24
N CYS A 153 -3.42 -2.02 -11.05
CA CYS A 153 -4.64 -2.75 -10.78
C CYS A 153 -4.38 -3.98 -9.90
N PHE A 154 -5.10 -4.09 -8.79
CA PHE A 154 -5.20 -5.35 -8.06
C PHE A 154 -6.01 -6.34 -8.88
N GLY A 155 -5.34 -7.32 -9.49
CA GLY A 155 -5.95 -8.28 -10.42
C GLY A 155 -7.24 -8.90 -9.87
N ALA A 156 -7.21 -9.42 -8.64
CA ALA A 156 -8.38 -9.99 -7.96
C ALA A 156 -9.56 -9.03 -7.91
N TYR A 157 -9.31 -7.80 -7.47
CA TYR A 157 -10.35 -6.79 -7.29
C TYR A 157 -10.98 -6.40 -8.63
N PHE A 158 -10.15 -6.16 -9.64
CA PHE A 158 -10.63 -5.76 -10.96
C PHE A 158 -11.31 -6.90 -11.72
N VAL A 159 -10.77 -8.12 -11.65
CA VAL A 159 -11.42 -9.32 -12.22
C VAL A 159 -12.79 -9.53 -11.57
N ASN A 160 -12.87 -9.50 -10.24
CA ASN A 160 -14.13 -9.71 -9.53
C ASN A 160 -15.14 -8.56 -9.74
N PHE A 161 -14.67 -7.30 -9.77
CA PHE A 161 -15.56 -6.14 -9.89
C PHE A 161 -15.99 -5.85 -11.35
N LEU A 162 -15.08 -6.02 -12.32
CA LEU A 162 -15.37 -5.78 -13.73
C LEU A 162 -16.05 -6.97 -14.40
N LEU A 163 -15.57 -8.20 -14.14
CA LEU A 163 -16.13 -9.40 -14.77
C LEU A 163 -17.33 -9.95 -14.00
N ARG A 164 -17.49 -9.60 -12.72
CA ARG A 164 -18.59 -10.05 -11.85
C ARG A 164 -18.87 -11.56 -11.99
N PRO A 165 -17.86 -12.43 -11.87
CA PRO A 165 -17.99 -13.86 -12.18
C PRO A 165 -19.05 -14.55 -11.30
N TYR A 166 -19.30 -14.03 -10.09
CA TYR A 166 -20.31 -14.56 -9.18
C TYR A 166 -21.75 -14.05 -9.46
N GLU A 167 -21.91 -12.96 -10.20
CA GLU A 167 -23.23 -12.45 -10.62
C GLU A 167 -23.63 -12.98 -12.01
N GLN A 168 -22.67 -13.46 -12.79
CA GLN A 168 -22.91 -14.02 -14.12
C GLN A 168 -23.52 -15.42 -14.05
N LYS A 169 -24.86 -15.48 -14.07
CA LYS A 169 -25.62 -16.67 -14.51
C LYS A 169 -25.68 -16.82 -16.04
N GLN A 170 -24.99 -15.96 -16.80
CA GLN A 170 -25.04 -15.90 -18.26
C GLN A 170 -23.63 -15.83 -18.86
N GLU A 171 -23.44 -16.52 -19.99
CA GLU A 171 -22.19 -16.63 -20.77
C GLU A 171 -21.73 -15.31 -21.46
N ILE A 172 -22.06 -14.13 -20.90
CA ILE A 172 -21.85 -12.83 -21.55
C ILE A 172 -20.96 -11.95 -20.67
N VAL A 173 -19.75 -11.65 -21.16
CA VAL A 173 -18.80 -10.70 -20.53
C VAL A 173 -19.06 -9.29 -21.05
N THR A 174 -19.17 -8.33 -20.13
CA THR A 174 -19.30 -6.90 -20.49
C THR A 174 -17.92 -6.31 -20.76
N VAL A 175 -17.69 -5.87 -22.00
CA VAL A 175 -16.47 -5.16 -22.41
C VAL A 175 -16.73 -3.66 -22.38
N TYR A 176 -15.90 -2.91 -21.65
CA TYR A 176 -15.99 -1.46 -21.56
C TYR A 176 -15.18 -0.79 -22.67
N GLY A 177 -15.76 0.23 -23.32
CA GLY A 177 -15.12 0.92 -24.45
C GLY A 177 -14.99 0.02 -25.68
N SER A 178 -13.85 0.11 -26.38
CA SER A 178 -13.56 -0.74 -27.55
C SER A 178 -13.00 -2.12 -27.19
N GLY A 179 -12.57 -2.33 -25.95
CA GLY A 179 -11.84 -3.54 -25.54
C GLY A 179 -10.39 -3.61 -26.05
N GLU A 180 -9.92 -2.60 -26.80
CA GLU A 180 -8.57 -2.56 -27.37
C GLU A 180 -7.56 -1.84 -26.48
N ALA A 181 -8.04 -1.10 -25.48
CA ALA A 181 -7.18 -0.43 -24.51
C ALA A 181 -6.36 -1.47 -23.75
N LYS A 182 -5.06 -1.55 -24.07
CA LYS A 182 -4.11 -2.27 -23.24
C LYS A 182 -4.02 -1.51 -21.91
N GLY A 183 -3.91 -2.23 -20.81
CA GLY A 183 -3.43 -1.60 -19.58
C GLY A 183 -1.98 -1.18 -19.83
N GLU A 184 -1.78 0.01 -20.38
CA GLU A 184 -0.45 0.44 -20.84
C GLU A 184 0.49 0.60 -19.63
N ASP A 185 1.68 0.02 -19.78
CA ASP A 185 2.86 0.05 -18.90
C ASP A 185 2.83 -0.71 -17.57
N PHE A 186 2.63 -2.03 -17.65
CA PHE A 186 2.99 -3.03 -16.63
C PHE A 186 4.52 -3.25 -16.46
N ASN A 187 5.37 -2.29 -16.82
CA ASN A 187 6.82 -2.51 -16.84
C ASN A 187 7.53 -2.24 -15.50
N HIS A 188 6.88 -1.67 -14.47
CA HIS A 188 7.60 -1.29 -13.25
C HIS A 188 7.06 -1.67 -11.88
N ILE A 189 5.79 -2.02 -11.67
CA ILE A 189 5.37 -2.86 -10.54
C ILE A 189 4.13 -3.63 -11.00
N SER A 190 4.32 -4.93 -11.09
CA SER A 190 3.38 -5.88 -11.62
C SER A 190 2.29 -6.26 -10.60
N LEU A 191 1.12 -6.67 -11.12
CA LEU A 191 -0.08 -7.08 -10.38
C LEU A 191 0.27 -7.70 -9.02
N LEU A 192 -0.25 -7.15 -7.94
CA LEU A 192 -0.22 -7.80 -6.63
C LEU A 192 -1.19 -8.99 -6.68
N ALA A 193 -0.68 -10.13 -7.13
CA ALA A 193 -1.38 -11.40 -7.07
C ALA A 193 -1.12 -12.00 -5.68
N HIS A 194 -2.12 -12.00 -4.80
CA HIS A 194 -2.45 -13.14 -3.93
C HIS A 194 -3.75 -12.89 -3.15
N PHE A 195 -4.49 -13.97 -2.94
CA PHE A 195 -5.94 -14.04 -2.95
C PHE A 195 -6.53 -14.51 -1.61
N SER A 196 -7.81 -14.24 -1.37
CA SER A 196 -8.64 -15.03 -0.44
C SER A 196 -9.02 -16.38 -1.10
N GLU A 197 -9.45 -17.40 -0.34
CA GLU A 197 -9.72 -18.75 -0.87
C GLU A 197 -10.71 -18.80 -2.05
N ASP A 198 -11.52 -17.75 -2.24
CA ASP A 198 -12.55 -17.69 -3.27
C ASP A 198 -12.17 -16.92 -4.54
N ASP A 199 -11.04 -16.20 -4.59
CA ASP A 199 -10.73 -15.31 -5.72
C ASP A 199 -10.04 -16.04 -6.91
N VAL A 200 -10.38 -15.63 -8.14
CA VAL A 200 -9.78 -16.17 -9.38
C VAL A 200 -8.36 -15.63 -9.61
N GLU A 201 -7.41 -16.54 -9.81
CA GLU A 201 -5.99 -16.20 -9.99
C GLU A 201 -5.72 -15.47 -11.33
N ALA A 202 -5.33 -14.19 -11.25
CA ALA A 202 -5.03 -13.39 -12.45
C ALA A 202 -3.84 -13.95 -13.27
N SER A 203 -2.86 -14.60 -12.62
CA SER A 203 -1.76 -15.31 -13.30
C SER A 203 -2.23 -16.53 -14.09
N ALA A 204 -3.33 -17.17 -13.68
CA ALA A 204 -3.93 -18.26 -14.45
C ALA A 204 -4.65 -17.73 -15.71
N LEU A 205 -5.12 -16.48 -15.69
CA LEU A 205 -5.77 -15.81 -16.82
C LEU A 205 -4.76 -15.15 -17.78
N TYR A 206 -3.60 -14.72 -17.27
CA TYR A 206 -2.57 -14.01 -18.04
C TYR A 206 -1.15 -14.53 -17.71
N PRO A 207 -0.76 -15.72 -18.19
CA PRO A 207 0.51 -16.37 -17.84
C PRO A 207 1.76 -15.62 -18.34
N ASP A 208 1.60 -14.79 -19.38
CA ASP A 208 2.70 -14.01 -19.97
C ASP A 208 2.97 -12.69 -19.23
N LEU A 209 2.11 -12.32 -18.27
CA LEU A 209 2.32 -11.11 -17.49
C LEU A 209 3.39 -11.37 -16.43
N LYS A 210 4.42 -10.52 -16.37
CA LYS A 210 5.34 -10.52 -15.23
C LYS A 210 4.54 -10.16 -13.98
N VAL A 211 4.62 -10.96 -12.94
CA VAL A 211 3.92 -10.74 -11.65
C VAL A 211 4.97 -10.43 -10.58
N THR A 212 4.68 -9.51 -9.66
CA THR A 212 5.53 -9.28 -8.47
C THR A 212 4.68 -9.49 -7.24
N THR A 213 5.10 -10.42 -6.39
CA THR A 213 4.40 -10.69 -5.12
C THR A 213 4.56 -9.54 -4.13
N ILE A 214 3.69 -9.43 -3.14
CA ILE A 214 3.81 -8.41 -2.08
C ILE A 214 5.12 -8.58 -1.30
N ASP A 215 5.58 -9.83 -1.12
CA ASP A 215 6.85 -10.13 -0.47
C ASP A 215 8.04 -9.56 -1.26
N GLU A 216 8.07 -9.79 -2.58
CA GLU A 216 9.12 -9.26 -3.46
C GLU A 216 9.07 -7.73 -3.54
N LEU A 217 7.86 -7.17 -3.65
CA LEU A 217 7.63 -5.73 -3.68
C LEU A 217 8.19 -5.06 -2.42
N LEU A 218 7.84 -5.61 -1.25
CA LEU A 218 8.32 -5.09 0.02
C LEU A 218 9.84 -5.25 0.15
N ASN A 219 10.39 -6.39 -0.28
CA ASN A 219 11.84 -6.60 -0.27
C ASN A 219 12.59 -5.60 -1.17
N ILE A 220 12.06 -5.29 -2.36
CA ILE A 220 12.62 -4.26 -3.25
C ILE A 220 12.65 -2.91 -2.54
N PHE A 221 11.54 -2.49 -1.94
CA PHE A 221 11.46 -1.18 -1.28
C PHE A 221 12.34 -1.07 -0.04
N LEU A 222 12.52 -2.15 0.71
CA LEU A 222 13.34 -2.16 1.92
C LEU A 222 14.83 -2.31 1.64
N CYS A 223 15.21 -3.12 0.65
CA CYS A 223 16.62 -3.47 0.41
C CYS A 223 17.29 -2.64 -0.67
N ASN A 224 16.61 -2.37 -1.78
CA ASN A 224 17.16 -1.63 -2.92
C ASN A 224 16.07 -0.84 -3.66
N PRO A 225 15.49 0.18 -3.02
CA PRO A 225 14.38 0.93 -3.57
C PRO A 225 14.81 1.68 -4.84
N PRO A 226 14.00 1.65 -5.92
CA PRO A 226 14.28 2.44 -7.11
C PRO A 226 14.34 3.93 -6.75
N LYS A 227 15.22 4.68 -7.42
CA LYS A 227 15.32 6.12 -7.21
C LYS A 227 13.99 6.79 -7.59
N PRO A 228 13.51 7.78 -6.81
CA PRO A 228 12.35 8.56 -7.23
C PRO A 228 12.64 9.17 -8.61
N VAL A 229 11.75 8.92 -9.57
CA VAL A 229 11.85 9.54 -10.89
C VAL A 229 11.23 10.93 -10.76
N SER A 230 12.08 11.96 -10.63
CA SER A 230 11.65 13.35 -10.75
C SER A 230 11.69 13.75 -12.22
N ALA A 231 10.53 13.86 -12.86
CA ALA A 231 10.44 14.60 -14.11
C ALA A 231 10.24 16.09 -13.76
N ALA A 232 11.19 16.94 -14.15
CA ALA A 232 10.95 18.37 -14.23
C ALA A 232 10.08 18.61 -15.46
N PHE A 233 9.01 19.38 -15.32
CA PHE A 233 8.26 19.87 -16.47
C PHE A 233 9.10 20.96 -17.16
N GLU A 234 9.31 20.83 -18.47
CA GLU A 234 9.68 21.95 -19.35
C GLU A 234 8.47 22.85 -19.61
#